data_AF-A0A239EBK0-F1
#
_entry.id   AF-A0A239EBK0-F1
#
_cell.length_a   1.000
_cell.length_b   1.000
_cell.length_c   1.000
_cell.angle_alpha   90.00
_cell.angle_beta   90.00
_cell.angle_gamma   90.00
#
_symmetry.space_group_name_H-M   'P 1'
#
loop_
_entity.id
_entity.type
_entity.pdbx_description
1 polymer ?
#
loop_
_entity_poly.entity_id
_entity_poly.type
_entity_poly.pdbx_seq_one_letter_code
_entity_poly.pdbx_strand_id
1 'polypeptide(L)'
;MATDFDVAAGDVRLRVTGLRKTLRALEAAGADAEDLKGLMHRIGMTVVADAKGRVPVKTGRLRDSIRAGRGKTKSVVYAGGRRALYAPYVHYGIDQPKVPYLADAIAAKRATILQQLDDGIAALLVKNDLK
;
A
#
# COMPACT_ATOMS: atom_id res chain seq x y z
N MET A 1 -0.80 -11.25 19.64
CA MET A 1 -1.36 -10.68 18.38
C MET A 1 -0.23 -10.64 17.37
N ALA A 2 -0.36 -11.32 16.23
CA ALA A 2 0.75 -11.63 15.31
C ALA A 2 1.48 -10.38 14.79
N THR A 3 2.79 -10.33 15.01
CA THR A 3 3.74 -9.29 14.54
C THR A 3 4.37 -9.63 13.19
N ASP A 4 3.90 -10.72 12.58
CA ASP A 4 4.54 -11.40 11.48
C ASP A 4 3.61 -11.32 10.28
N PHE A 5 4.10 -10.73 9.19
CA PHE A 5 3.40 -10.68 7.91
C PHE A 5 3.90 -11.82 7.05
N ASP A 6 3.07 -12.85 6.90
CA ASP A 6 3.28 -13.90 5.91
C ASP A 6 2.57 -13.50 4.61
N VAL A 7 3.34 -13.31 3.54
CA VAL A 7 2.81 -13.00 2.21
C VAL A 7 3.18 -14.15 1.27
N ALA A 8 2.19 -14.95 0.90
CA ALA A 8 2.32 -15.96 -0.14
C ALA A 8 1.96 -15.36 -1.51
N ALA A 9 2.74 -15.69 -2.54
CA ALA A 9 2.36 -15.53 -3.95
C ALA A 9 2.97 -16.71 -4.73
N GLY A 10 2.13 -17.62 -5.20
CA GLY A 10 2.59 -18.89 -5.78
C GLY A 10 3.43 -19.70 -4.79
N ASP A 11 4.58 -20.20 -5.23
CA ASP A 11 5.51 -21.00 -4.42
C ASP A 11 6.41 -20.17 -3.49
N VAL A 12 6.38 -18.84 -3.58
CA VAL A 12 7.24 -17.97 -2.77
C VAL A 12 6.49 -17.49 -1.52
N ARG A 13 7.04 -17.84 -0.36
CA ARG A 13 6.56 -17.42 0.97
C ARG A 13 7.53 -16.40 1.57
N LEU A 14 7.06 -15.16 1.73
CA LEU A 14 7.80 -14.10 2.40
C LEU A 14 7.26 -13.92 3.82
N ARG A 15 8.10 -14.10 4.83
CA ARG A 15 7.76 -13.82 6.24
C ARG A 15 8.52 -12.59 6.71
N VAL A 16 7.78 -11.52 7.00
CA VAL A 16 8.35 -10.30 7.61
C VAL A 16 8.01 -10.32 9.09
N THR A 17 9.00 -10.54 9.95
CA THR A 17 8.81 -10.56 11.40
C THR A 17 9.13 -9.20 12.01
N GLY A 18 8.37 -8.80 13.03
CA GLY A 18 8.74 -7.66 13.88
C GLY A 18 8.58 -6.26 13.27
N LEU A 19 7.99 -6.09 12.09
CA LEU A 19 7.83 -4.78 11.42
C LEU A 19 7.15 -3.72 12.31
N ARG A 20 6.13 -4.12 13.08
CA ARG A 20 5.45 -3.20 14.00
C ARG A 20 6.36 -2.78 15.16
N LYS A 21 7.24 -3.68 15.62
CA LYS A 21 8.20 -3.40 16.69
C LYS A 21 9.30 -2.47 16.20
N THR A 22 9.81 -2.68 14.98
CA THR A 22 10.81 -1.80 14.36
C THR A 22 10.25 -0.40 14.15
N LEU A 23 9.05 -0.27 13.59
CA LEU A 23 8.41 1.04 13.42
C LEU A 23 8.17 1.78 14.74
N ARG A 24 7.80 1.05 15.81
CA ARG A 24 7.66 1.63 17.16
C ARG A 24 8.99 2.06 17.76
N ALA A 25 10.05 1.27 17.57
CA ALA A 25 11.39 1.62 18.03
C ALA A 25 11.91 2.86 17.28
N LEU A 26 11.64 2.94 15.97
CA LEU A 26 11.99 4.09 15.15
C LEU A 26 11.28 5.37 15.61
N GLU A 27 9.97 5.28 15.92
CA GLU A 27 9.20 6.38 16.50
C GLU A 27 9.73 6.80 17.89
N ALA A 28 10.09 5.83 18.75
CA ALA A 28 10.68 6.10 20.06
C ALA A 28 12.09 6.70 19.98
N ALA A 29 12.83 6.40 18.91
CA ALA A 29 14.16 6.88 18.66
C ALA A 29 14.20 8.25 17.93
N GLY A 30 13.04 8.90 17.77
CA GLY A 30 12.95 10.28 17.29
C GLY A 30 12.55 10.45 15.84
N ALA A 31 12.25 9.38 15.10
CA ALA A 31 11.80 9.54 13.72
C ALA A 31 10.45 10.27 13.65
N ASP A 32 10.40 11.27 12.76
CA ASP A 32 9.20 12.06 12.55
C ASP A 32 8.04 11.18 12.07
N ALA A 33 6.90 11.29 12.76
CA ALA A 33 5.67 10.62 12.36
C ALA A 33 5.23 11.04 10.94
N GLU A 34 5.58 12.24 10.51
CA GLU A 34 5.29 12.75 9.17
C GLU A 34 6.18 12.12 8.10
N ASP A 35 7.43 11.81 8.41
CA ASP A 35 8.32 11.05 7.53
C ASP A 35 7.79 9.64 7.27
N LEU A 36 7.34 8.96 8.33
CA LEU A 36 6.73 7.64 8.24
C LEU A 36 5.44 7.66 7.41
N LYS A 37 4.55 8.63 7.66
CA LYS A 37 3.35 8.81 6.83
C LYS A 37 3.72 9.12 5.39
N GLY A 38 4.75 9.93 5.16
CA GLY A 38 5.27 10.27 3.84
C GLY A 38 5.74 9.03 3.09
N LEU A 39 6.52 8.16 3.74
CA LEU A 39 6.95 6.87 3.19
C LEU A 39 5.75 5.99 2.82
N MET A 40 4.83 5.77 3.76
CA MET A 40 3.66 4.92 3.52
C MET A 40 2.75 5.48 2.41
N HIS A 41 2.65 6.81 2.32
CA HIS A 41 1.92 7.48 1.26
C HIS A 41 2.58 7.27 -0.11
N ARG A 42 3.91 7.44 -0.22
CA ARG A 42 4.66 7.18 -1.46
C ARG A 42 4.49 5.74 -1.94
N ILE A 43 4.60 4.77 -1.04
CA ILE A 43 4.35 3.35 -1.34
C ILE A 43 2.93 3.15 -1.88
N GLY A 44 1.94 3.77 -1.24
CA GLY A 44 0.55 3.69 -1.67
C GLY A 44 0.33 4.33 -3.04
N MET A 45 1.04 5.42 -3.35
CA MET A 45 0.96 6.09 -4.65
C MET A 45 1.49 5.23 -5.80
N THR A 46 2.48 4.37 -5.57
CA THR A 46 2.93 3.37 -6.56
C THR A 46 1.78 2.45 -6.96
N VAL A 47 1.01 1.96 -5.99
CA VAL A 47 -0.17 1.11 -6.24
C VAL A 47 -1.29 1.90 -6.90
N VAL A 48 -1.53 3.14 -6.46
CA VAL A 48 -2.56 4.02 -7.06
C VAL A 48 -2.29 4.24 -8.53
N ALA A 49 -1.05 4.54 -8.92
CA ALA A 49 -0.68 4.79 -10.31
C ALA A 49 -0.96 3.57 -11.19
N ASP A 50 -0.56 2.38 -10.74
CA ASP A 50 -0.80 1.14 -11.47
C ASP A 50 -2.29 0.76 -11.53
N ALA A 51 -3.00 0.86 -10.38
CA ALA A 51 -4.43 0.57 -10.30
C ALA A 51 -5.26 1.49 -11.21
N LYS A 52 -4.91 2.77 -11.33
CA LYS A 52 -5.58 3.71 -12.25
C LYS A 52 -5.47 3.30 -13.71
N GLY A 53 -4.40 2.63 -14.10
CA GLY A 53 -4.22 2.08 -15.45
C GLY A 53 -5.02 0.81 -15.73
N ARG A 54 -5.44 0.09 -14.69
CA ARG A 54 -6.20 -1.19 -14.80
C ARG A 54 -7.72 -1.01 -14.76
N VAL A 55 -8.19 0.12 -14.25
CA VAL A 55 -9.61 0.35 -14.01
C VAL A 55 -10.33 0.62 -15.33
N PRO A 56 -11.50 -0.01 -15.58
CA PRO A 56 -12.31 0.32 -16.75
C PRO A 56 -12.82 1.75 -16.66
N VAL A 57 -12.64 2.51 -17.74
CA VAL A 57 -12.99 3.94 -17.79
C VAL A 57 -14.23 4.13 -18.67
N LYS A 58 -15.37 4.45 -18.04
CA LYS A 58 -16.54 5.02 -18.72
C LYS A 58 -16.61 6.54 -18.52
N THR A 59 -16.64 6.98 -17.26
CA THR A 59 -16.72 8.40 -16.86
C THR A 59 -15.48 8.91 -16.14
N GLY A 60 -14.50 8.05 -15.84
CA GLY A 60 -13.31 8.40 -15.04
C GLY A 60 -13.54 8.46 -13.52
N ARG A 61 -14.78 8.58 -13.04
CA ARG A 61 -15.09 8.74 -11.60
C ARG A 61 -14.47 7.67 -10.70
N LEU A 62 -14.48 6.40 -11.13
CA LEU A 62 -13.86 5.31 -10.37
C LEU A 62 -12.34 5.46 -10.34
N ARG A 63 -11.71 5.71 -11.48
CA ARG A 63 -10.26 5.93 -11.58
C ARG A 63 -9.82 7.08 -10.67
N ASP A 64 -10.56 8.17 -10.67
CA ASP A 64 -10.23 9.38 -9.91
C ASP A 64 -10.51 9.21 -8.41
N SER A 65 -11.36 8.26 -8.04
CA SER A 65 -11.64 7.93 -6.63
C SER A 65 -10.49 7.16 -5.95
N ILE A 66 -9.56 6.59 -6.73
CA ILE A 66 -8.44 5.80 -6.20
C ILE A 66 -7.40 6.70 -5.56
N ARG A 67 -7.13 6.48 -4.27
CA ARG A 67 -6.24 7.32 -3.47
C ARG A 67 -5.48 6.52 -2.40
N ALA A 68 -4.27 6.96 -2.11
CA ALA A 68 -3.47 6.44 -1.01
C ALA A 68 -3.81 7.17 0.30
N GLY A 69 -3.96 6.40 1.39
CA GLY A 69 -4.03 6.92 2.75
C GLY A 69 -2.67 7.40 3.26
N ARG A 70 -2.68 8.03 4.44
CA ARG A 70 -1.49 8.51 5.16
C ARG A 70 -1.40 7.87 6.55
N GLY A 71 -1.32 6.54 6.57
CA GLY A 71 -1.10 5.79 7.81
C GLY A 71 0.38 5.76 8.16
N LYS A 72 0.73 5.88 9.44
CA LYS A 72 2.14 5.78 9.89
C LYS A 72 2.67 4.34 9.95
N THR A 73 1.79 3.37 10.20
CA THR A 73 2.17 1.95 10.38
C THR A 73 1.87 1.06 9.19
N LYS A 74 1.01 1.51 8.28
CA LYS A 74 0.60 0.75 7.09
C LYS A 74 0.22 1.70 5.97
N SER A 75 0.53 1.29 4.75
CA SER A 75 -0.02 1.90 3.55
C SER A 75 -1.39 1.29 3.25
N VAL A 76 -2.40 2.13 3.02
CA VAL A 76 -3.75 1.69 2.66
C VAL A 76 -4.16 2.43 1.38
N VAL A 77 -4.68 1.70 0.41
CA VAL A 77 -5.23 2.28 -0.82
C VAL A 77 -6.74 2.14 -0.78
N TYR A 78 -7.43 3.24 -1.06
CA TYR A 78 -8.89 3.31 -1.11
C TYR A 78 -9.33 3.48 -2.56
N ALA A 79 -10.48 2.89 -2.90
CA ALA A 79 -11.17 3.12 -4.15
C ALA A 79 -12.68 3.23 -3.88
N GLY A 80 -13.38 4.12 -4.59
CA GLY A 80 -14.81 4.31 -4.46
C GLY A 80 -15.24 5.47 -3.55
N GLY A 81 -16.25 5.22 -2.71
CA GLY A 81 -16.93 6.25 -1.89
C GLY A 81 -18.15 6.84 -2.59
N ARG A 82 -18.69 7.96 -2.07
CA ARG A 82 -19.94 8.57 -2.58
C ARG A 82 -19.93 8.86 -4.09
N ARG A 83 -18.76 9.13 -4.67
CA ARG A 83 -18.58 9.45 -6.10
C ARG A 83 -18.51 8.22 -7.02
N ALA A 84 -18.25 7.04 -6.46
CA ALA A 84 -18.09 5.78 -7.18
C ALA A 84 -18.55 4.60 -6.30
N LEU A 85 -19.86 4.57 -5.98
CA LEU A 85 -20.50 3.52 -5.19
C LEU A 85 -20.38 2.13 -5.84
N TYR A 86 -20.23 2.09 -7.17
CA TYR A 86 -20.08 0.88 -7.96
C TYR A 86 -18.66 0.26 -7.91
N ALA A 87 -17.70 0.89 -7.20
CA ALA A 87 -16.32 0.38 -7.12
C ALA A 87 -16.21 -1.08 -6.65
N PRO A 88 -16.93 -1.53 -5.60
CA PRO A 88 -16.86 -2.92 -5.15
C PRO A 88 -17.41 -3.91 -6.19
N TYR A 89 -18.49 -3.53 -6.89
CA TYR A 89 -19.09 -4.35 -7.94
C TYR A 89 -18.10 -4.58 -9.09
N VAL A 90 -17.30 -3.57 -9.47
CA VAL A 90 -16.23 -3.71 -10.48
C VAL A 90 -15.09 -4.56 -9.95
N HIS A 91 -14.66 -4.31 -8.72
CA HIS A 91 -13.49 -4.97 -8.15
C HIS A 91 -13.69 -6.47 -7.92
N TYR A 92 -14.86 -6.83 -7.35
CA TYR A 92 -15.18 -8.20 -6.98
C TYR A 92 -15.97 -8.96 -8.04
N GLY A 93 -16.56 -8.27 -9.02
CA GLY A 93 -17.35 -8.88 -10.07
C GLY A 93 -18.76 -9.30 -9.61
N ILE A 94 -19.41 -8.45 -8.82
CA ILE A 94 -20.80 -8.66 -8.40
C ILE A 94 -21.68 -8.21 -9.58
N ASP A 95 -22.37 -9.16 -10.22
CA ASP A 95 -23.25 -8.98 -11.40
C ASP A 95 -22.57 -8.50 -12.70
N GLN A 96 -21.24 -8.55 -12.77
CA GLN A 96 -20.46 -8.19 -13.96
C GLN A 96 -19.07 -8.85 -13.93
N PRO A 97 -18.34 -8.93 -15.07
CA PRO A 97 -16.99 -9.48 -15.08
C PRO A 97 -16.07 -8.80 -14.06
N LYS A 98 -15.39 -9.63 -13.27
CA LYS A 98 -14.46 -9.17 -12.22
C LYS A 98 -13.25 -8.45 -12.83
N VAL A 99 -13.00 -7.23 -12.37
CA VAL A 99 -11.75 -6.51 -12.67
C VAL A 99 -11.06 -6.19 -11.34
N PRO A 100 -10.16 -7.06 -10.85
CA PRO A 100 -9.55 -6.93 -9.53
C PRO A 100 -8.42 -5.89 -9.48
N TYR A 101 -8.66 -4.69 -9.99
CA TYR A 101 -7.66 -3.65 -10.25
C TYR A 101 -6.73 -3.31 -9.07
N LEU A 102 -7.20 -3.32 -7.81
CA LEU A 102 -6.32 -3.10 -6.64
C LEU A 102 -5.46 -4.33 -6.32
N ALA A 103 -6.03 -5.53 -6.39
CA ALA A 103 -5.33 -6.77 -6.06
C ALA A 103 -4.27 -7.06 -7.13
N ASP A 104 -4.62 -6.85 -8.40
CA ASP A 104 -3.70 -6.97 -9.53
C ASP A 104 -2.56 -5.95 -9.44
N ALA A 105 -2.85 -4.71 -9.04
CA ALA A 105 -1.83 -3.69 -8.85
C ALA A 105 -0.87 -4.03 -7.70
N ILE A 106 -1.39 -4.54 -6.58
CA ILE A 106 -0.55 -5.01 -5.47
C ILE A 106 0.31 -6.20 -5.89
N ALA A 107 -0.26 -7.16 -6.63
CA ALA A 107 0.47 -8.32 -7.12
C ALA A 107 1.59 -7.90 -8.08
N ALA A 108 1.28 -7.04 -9.05
CA ALA A 108 2.24 -6.56 -10.04
C ALA A 108 3.35 -5.68 -9.44
N LYS A 109 3.04 -4.88 -8.41
CA LYS A 109 4.00 -3.96 -7.77
C LYS A 109 4.59 -4.50 -6.48
N ARG A 110 4.37 -5.77 -6.13
CA ARG A 110 4.80 -6.34 -4.85
C ARG A 110 6.29 -6.16 -4.59
N ALA A 111 7.15 -6.52 -5.54
CA ALA A 111 8.59 -6.38 -5.40
C ALA A 111 9.00 -4.91 -5.17
N THR A 112 8.46 -4.01 -5.99
CA THR A 112 8.71 -2.56 -5.87
C THR A 112 8.24 -2.00 -4.52
N ILE A 113 7.08 -2.42 -4.01
CA ILE A 113 6.54 -1.98 -2.72
C ILE A 113 7.46 -2.40 -1.57
N LEU A 114 7.93 -3.65 -1.59
CA LEU A 114 8.83 -4.16 -0.56
C LEU A 114 10.18 -3.45 -0.59
N GLN A 115 10.72 -3.22 -1.79
CA GLN A 115 11.96 -2.45 -1.96
C GLN A 115 11.80 -1.00 -1.48
N GLN A 116 10.71 -0.33 -1.85
CA GLN A 116 10.43 1.03 -1.38
C GLN A 116 10.29 1.13 0.15
N LEU A 117 9.75 0.08 0.78
CA LEU A 117 9.66 0.00 2.23
C LEU A 117 11.04 -0.14 2.86
N ASP A 118 11.88 -1.04 2.33
CA ASP A 118 13.23 -1.27 2.82
C ASP A 118 14.13 -0.04 2.66
N ASP A 119 14.21 0.51 1.45
CA ASP A 119 14.95 1.73 1.14
C ASP A 119 14.47 2.92 1.98
N GLY A 120 13.16 3.02 2.15
CA GLY A 120 12.53 4.08 2.94
C GLY A 120 12.88 3.98 4.42
N ILE A 121 12.81 2.79 5.01
CA ILE A 121 13.20 2.58 6.41
C ILE A 121 14.70 2.83 6.58
N ALA A 122 15.55 2.34 5.66
CA ALA A 122 16.98 2.56 5.69
C ALA A 122 17.33 4.06 5.66
N ALA A 123 16.68 4.83 4.77
CA ALA A 123 16.85 6.27 4.70
C ALA A 123 16.41 6.98 5.99
N LEU A 124 15.31 6.54 6.62
CA LEU A 124 14.86 7.10 7.88
C LEU A 124 15.79 6.77 9.05
N LEU A 125 16.40 5.60 9.07
CA LEU A 125 17.40 5.25 10.08
C LEU A 125 18.62 6.18 9.98
N VAL A 126 19.13 6.39 8.76
CA VAL A 126 20.27 7.29 8.52
C VAL A 126 19.91 8.75 8.88
N LYS A 127 18.73 9.22 8.47
CA LYS A 127 18.27 10.60 8.75
C LYS A 127 18.19 10.91 10.25
N ASN A 128 17.92 9.91 11.09
CA ASN A 128 17.74 10.08 12.53
C ASN A 128 18.98 9.64 13.34
N ASP A 129 20.13 9.44 12.69
CA ASP A 129 21.39 8.99 13.31
C ASP A 129 21.26 7.66 14.09
N LEU A 130 20.40 6.76 13.59
CA LEU A 130 20.11 5.46 14.21
C LEU A 130 20.89 4.32 13.57
N LYS A 131 21.83 4.63 12.67
CA LYS A 131 22.65 3.67 11.93
C LYS A 131 24.01 4.24 11.57
#